data_AF-R3KA49-F1
#
_entry.id   AF-R3KA49-F1
#
_cell.length_a   1.000
_cell.length_b   1.000
_cell.length_c   1.000
_cell.angle_alpha   90.00
_cell.angle_beta   90.00
_cell.angle_gamma   90.00
#
_symmetry.space_group_name_H-M   'P 1'
#
loop_
_entity.id
_entity.type
_entity.pdbx_description
1 polymer ?
#
loop_
_entity_poly.entity_id
_entity_poly.type
_entity_poly.pdbx_seq_one_letter_code
_entity_poly.pdbx_strand_id
1 'polypeptide(L)'
;MTKTIEEVRNYLDSLIGTITIDKSDRSLDGQCVSLVKNLLEFLGAPNPYAARGNAKDIPSTYVPQGIAKAGSGILNIAVNRYGGSGYGHVWVKIGSDSWQANWAGRPVKKNVGEDPITDILNLDQWISTGSNPIDEEKATTLGSNGEALIKKFEGCRLTAYDLGDGMITIGWGHAEPKGQTSLIPGVTRWSQAQADSQFWKDIKVYESAVNSYFIRSFNQNQFDAMVSFTYNNGTGVFANWNWDRDASNSYITESFANYINKGTEYEEGLRRRRQEEINLFNTPVSNEDSSSTLNTEEEDEMIKLTVVEGLYKGTKGYLYNGRFIVGGNTGDYNIVYQKLRLMESQGKIKPINDDINTAEYEKLINIFPSYKNSK
;
A
#
# COMPACT_ATOMS: atom_id res chain seq x y z
N MET A 1 28.74 11.70 1.97
CA MET A 1 27.35 12.01 1.59
C MET A 1 26.73 10.73 1.09
N THR A 2 25.60 10.33 1.66
CA THR A 2 24.87 9.10 1.28
C THR A 2 24.33 9.23 -0.15
N LYS A 3 24.30 8.13 -0.92
CA LYS A 3 23.95 8.13 -2.37
C LYS A 3 22.44 8.01 -2.58
N THR A 4 21.83 8.73 -3.51
CA THR A 4 20.41 8.48 -3.84
C THR A 4 20.24 7.15 -4.56
N ILE A 5 19.04 6.57 -4.55
CA ILE A 5 18.79 5.32 -5.30
C ILE A 5 19.00 5.51 -6.81
N GLU A 6 18.72 6.70 -7.32
CA GLU A 6 18.93 7.06 -8.72
C GLU A 6 20.43 7.17 -9.06
N GLU A 7 21.24 7.73 -8.16
CA GLU A 7 22.70 7.70 -8.31
C GLU A 7 23.24 6.26 -8.30
N VAL A 8 22.64 5.38 -7.50
CA VAL A 8 23.00 3.95 -7.47
C VAL A 8 22.59 3.25 -8.77
N ARG A 9 21.38 3.50 -9.29
CA ARG A 9 20.92 2.97 -10.58
C ARG A 9 21.83 3.41 -11.71
N ASN A 10 22.11 4.71 -11.81
CA ASN A 10 23.00 5.26 -12.84
C ASN A 10 24.42 4.68 -12.72
N TYR A 11 24.92 4.48 -11.51
CA TYR A 11 26.19 3.81 -11.29
C TYR A 11 26.18 2.36 -11.79
N LEU A 12 25.18 1.56 -11.40
CA LEU A 12 25.07 0.17 -11.82
C LEU A 12 24.86 0.03 -13.34
N ASP A 13 24.06 0.92 -13.94
CA ASP A 13 23.85 0.98 -15.39
C ASP A 13 25.13 1.38 -16.13
N SER A 14 25.97 2.25 -15.55
CA SER A 14 27.29 2.60 -16.13
C SER A 14 28.27 1.42 -16.15
N LEU A 15 28.04 0.40 -15.32
CA LEU A 15 28.87 -0.81 -15.32
C LEU A 15 28.46 -1.80 -16.43
N ILE A 16 27.27 -1.66 -17.02
CA ILE A 16 26.78 -2.58 -18.05
C ILE A 16 27.78 -2.63 -19.22
N GLY A 17 28.15 -3.85 -19.63
CA GLY A 17 29.15 -4.04 -20.68
C GLY A 17 30.61 -3.90 -20.21
N THR A 18 30.87 -3.56 -18.95
CA THR A 18 32.21 -3.43 -18.38
C THR A 18 32.55 -4.56 -17.40
N ILE A 19 33.85 -4.82 -17.18
CA ILE A 19 34.35 -5.77 -16.20
C ILE A 19 34.59 -5.04 -14.88
N THR A 20 33.91 -5.47 -13.81
CA THR A 20 34.10 -4.93 -12.46
C THR A 20 35.45 -5.35 -11.90
N ILE A 21 36.10 -4.44 -11.16
CA ILE A 21 37.47 -4.63 -10.66
C ILE A 21 37.46 -4.87 -9.17
N ASP A 22 38.11 -5.92 -8.69
CA ASP A 22 38.31 -6.13 -7.27
C ASP A 22 39.68 -5.58 -6.84
N LYS A 23 39.69 -4.46 -6.12
CA LYS A 23 40.94 -3.82 -5.68
C LYS A 23 41.67 -4.58 -4.57
N SER A 24 41.00 -5.53 -3.89
CA SER A 24 41.60 -6.34 -2.83
C SER A 24 42.27 -7.60 -3.37
N ASP A 25 41.75 -8.17 -4.45
CA ASP A 25 42.27 -9.36 -5.11
C ASP A 25 41.86 -9.36 -6.59
N ARG A 26 42.81 -9.05 -7.47
CA ARG A 26 42.57 -8.97 -8.93
C ARG A 26 42.15 -10.32 -9.56
N SER A 27 42.33 -11.45 -8.87
CA SER A 27 41.81 -12.74 -9.35
C SER A 27 40.27 -12.82 -9.31
N LEU A 28 39.64 -11.90 -8.58
CA LEU A 28 38.19 -11.76 -8.48
C LEU A 28 37.60 -10.77 -9.51
N ASP A 29 38.42 -10.19 -10.39
CA ASP A 29 37.95 -9.29 -11.45
C ASP A 29 36.84 -9.94 -12.30
N GLY A 30 35.74 -9.22 -12.49
CA GLY A 30 34.54 -9.65 -13.21
C GLY A 30 33.77 -10.79 -12.57
N GLN A 31 34.08 -11.19 -11.34
CA GLN A 31 33.25 -12.13 -10.59
C GLN A 31 32.06 -11.42 -9.94
N CYS A 32 30.99 -12.16 -9.63
CA CYS A 32 29.78 -11.64 -8.97
C CYS A 32 30.08 -10.86 -7.68
N VAL A 33 31.06 -11.32 -6.89
CA VAL A 33 31.48 -10.64 -5.66
C VAL A 33 32.15 -9.29 -5.92
N SER A 34 32.85 -9.13 -7.05
CA SER A 34 33.49 -7.86 -7.41
C SER A 34 32.45 -6.78 -7.69
N LEU A 35 31.31 -7.11 -8.31
CA LEU A 35 30.20 -6.17 -8.50
C LEU A 35 29.68 -5.62 -7.17
N VAL A 36 29.46 -6.49 -6.18
CA VAL A 36 28.99 -6.08 -4.85
C VAL A 36 30.04 -5.20 -4.15
N LYS A 37 31.33 -5.52 -4.27
CA LYS A 37 32.42 -4.71 -3.69
C LYS A 37 32.53 -3.33 -4.33
N ASN A 38 32.38 -3.25 -5.65
CA ASN A 38 32.35 -1.99 -6.41
C ASN A 38 31.17 -1.12 -5.96
N LEU A 39 29.99 -1.71 -5.82
CA LEU A 39 28.81 -1.03 -5.27
C LEU A 39 29.05 -0.51 -3.85
N LEU A 40 29.55 -1.34 -2.93
CA LEU A 40 29.81 -0.93 -1.55
C LEU A 40 30.84 0.22 -1.48
N GLU A 41 31.86 0.20 -2.35
CA GLU A 41 32.82 1.29 -2.47
C GLU A 41 32.15 2.58 -2.98
N PHE A 42 31.31 2.49 -4.01
CA PHE A 42 30.54 3.62 -4.53
C PHE A 42 29.62 4.23 -3.47
N LEU A 43 28.97 3.38 -2.68
CA LEU A 43 28.10 3.77 -1.57
C LEU A 43 28.85 4.40 -0.39
N GLY A 44 30.17 4.20 -0.31
CA GLY A 44 30.98 4.62 0.83
C GLY A 44 30.74 3.77 2.09
N ALA A 45 30.30 2.51 1.92
CA ALA A 45 30.13 1.58 3.03
C ALA A 45 31.49 1.23 3.67
N PRO A 46 31.56 0.99 4.99
CA PRO A 46 32.78 0.58 5.67
C PRO A 46 33.18 -0.82 5.19
N ASN A 47 34.49 -1.01 4.99
CA ASN A 47 35.10 -2.29 4.63
C ASN A 47 34.43 -3.00 3.42
N PRO A 48 34.33 -2.35 2.24
CA PRO A 48 33.63 -2.91 1.07
C PRO A 48 34.23 -4.24 0.59
N TYR A 49 35.48 -4.55 0.97
CA TYR A 49 36.22 -5.76 0.60
C TYR A 49 36.22 -6.84 1.71
N ALA A 50 35.34 -6.75 2.71
CA ALA A 50 35.34 -7.68 3.86
C ALA A 50 35.07 -9.14 3.47
N ALA A 51 34.25 -9.39 2.44
CA ALA A 51 34.03 -10.72 1.92
C ALA A 51 35.16 -11.08 0.94
N ARG A 52 36.06 -11.99 1.35
CA ARG A 52 37.30 -12.33 0.63
C ARG A 52 37.23 -13.62 -0.20
N GLY A 53 36.03 -14.18 -0.39
CA GLY A 53 35.89 -15.51 -0.96
C GLY A 53 34.57 -15.72 -1.70
N ASN A 54 33.84 -16.75 -1.30
CA ASN A 54 32.68 -17.24 -2.02
C ASN A 54 31.48 -16.30 -1.85
N ALA A 55 30.68 -16.16 -2.90
CA ALA A 55 29.43 -15.41 -2.87
C ALA A 55 28.47 -15.86 -1.75
N LYS A 56 28.43 -17.17 -1.47
CA LYS A 56 27.60 -17.74 -0.37
C LYS A 56 27.97 -17.26 1.03
N ASP A 57 29.20 -16.76 1.23
CA ASP A 57 29.72 -16.35 2.54
C ASP A 57 29.39 -14.87 2.84
N ILE A 58 28.86 -14.13 1.86
CA ILE A 58 28.49 -12.72 1.98
C ILE A 58 27.49 -12.48 3.13
N PRO A 59 26.37 -13.21 3.28
CA PRO A 59 25.46 -13.03 4.42
C PRO A 59 26.14 -13.18 5.78
N SER A 60 26.96 -14.22 5.94
CA SER A 60 27.69 -14.52 7.17
C SER A 60 28.83 -13.54 7.47
N THR A 61 29.20 -12.69 6.53
CA THR A 61 30.23 -11.67 6.68
C THR A 61 29.64 -10.28 6.87
N TYR A 62 28.73 -9.86 5.98
CA TYR A 62 28.24 -8.49 5.94
C TYR A 62 27.20 -8.19 7.01
N VAL A 63 26.36 -9.16 7.39
CA VAL A 63 25.36 -8.95 8.43
C VAL A 63 26.00 -8.76 9.81
N PRO A 64 26.91 -9.64 10.27
CA PRO A 64 27.55 -9.45 11.58
C PRO A 64 28.44 -8.19 11.66
N GLN A 65 28.99 -7.73 10.53
CA GLN A 65 29.82 -6.52 10.48
C GLN A 65 28.99 -5.23 10.33
N GLY A 66 27.66 -5.32 10.27
CA GLY A 66 26.79 -4.17 10.05
C GLY A 66 26.91 -3.54 8.66
N ILE A 67 27.56 -4.22 7.70
CA ILE A 67 27.69 -3.78 6.30
C ILE A 67 26.35 -3.96 5.58
N ALA A 68 25.56 -4.97 5.94
CA ALA A 68 24.21 -5.17 5.43
C ALA A 68 23.27 -5.63 6.55
N LYS A 69 21.95 -5.54 6.33
CA LYS A 69 20.94 -6.13 7.21
C LYS A 69 20.30 -7.34 6.53
N ALA A 70 19.88 -8.33 7.30
CA ALA A 70 19.09 -9.43 6.75
C ALA A 70 17.67 -8.95 6.36
N GLY A 71 17.14 -9.46 5.26
CA GLY A 71 15.83 -9.09 4.75
C GLY A 71 15.89 -8.09 3.59
N SER A 72 14.73 -7.77 3.04
CA SER A 72 14.61 -6.92 1.86
C SER A 72 14.61 -5.44 2.20
N GLY A 73 14.97 -4.63 1.22
CA GLY A 73 14.96 -3.17 1.21
C GLY A 73 14.74 -2.61 -0.19
N ILE A 74 15.10 -1.35 -0.39
CA ILE A 74 15.11 -0.72 -1.72
C ILE A 74 16.32 -1.22 -2.51
N LEU A 75 17.50 -1.17 -1.91
CA LEU A 75 18.75 -1.68 -2.48
C LEU A 75 19.15 -2.99 -1.80
N ASN A 76 19.27 -4.05 -2.59
CA ASN A 76 19.49 -5.39 -2.08
C ASN A 76 20.69 -6.08 -2.72
N ILE A 77 21.32 -6.96 -1.95
CA ILE A 77 22.14 -8.05 -2.46
C ILE A 77 21.30 -9.33 -2.37
N ALA A 78 21.01 -9.93 -3.52
CA ALA A 78 20.45 -11.27 -3.57
C ALA A 78 21.57 -12.30 -3.61
N VAL A 79 21.36 -13.42 -2.92
CA VAL A 79 22.34 -14.48 -2.77
C VAL A 79 21.67 -15.81 -3.08
N ASN A 80 22.32 -16.63 -3.90
CA ASN A 80 22.07 -18.05 -3.99
C ASN A 80 23.28 -18.80 -3.43
N ARG A 81 23.15 -19.42 -2.26
CA ARG A 81 24.25 -20.18 -1.62
C ARG A 81 24.68 -21.43 -2.40
N TYR A 82 23.79 -21.97 -3.24
CA TYR A 82 23.98 -23.22 -3.97
C TYR A 82 24.40 -23.00 -5.44
N GLY A 83 24.40 -21.75 -5.92
CA GLY A 83 24.83 -21.39 -7.27
C GLY A 83 26.33 -21.61 -7.53
N GLY A 84 26.73 -21.54 -8.80
CA GLY A 84 28.14 -21.51 -9.21
C GLY A 84 29.00 -22.66 -8.67
N SER A 85 28.53 -23.91 -8.77
CA SER A 85 29.24 -25.09 -8.28
C SER A 85 29.55 -25.07 -6.78
N GLY A 86 28.67 -24.48 -5.97
CA GLY A 86 28.81 -24.44 -4.50
C GLY A 86 29.67 -23.29 -3.97
N TYR A 87 30.13 -22.39 -4.84
CA TYR A 87 30.72 -21.09 -4.49
C TYR A 87 29.63 -20.02 -4.22
N GLY A 88 28.40 -20.31 -4.60
CA GLY A 88 27.28 -19.39 -4.54
C GLY A 88 27.29 -18.37 -5.68
N HIS A 89 26.21 -17.63 -5.80
CA HIS A 89 26.04 -16.51 -6.71
C HIS A 89 25.48 -15.31 -5.94
N VAL A 90 25.91 -14.10 -6.32
CA VAL A 90 25.32 -12.85 -5.81
C VAL A 90 25.04 -11.88 -6.95
N TRP A 91 23.98 -11.11 -6.79
CA TRP A 91 23.64 -10.02 -7.69
C TRP A 91 22.98 -8.88 -6.93
N VAL A 92 22.94 -7.71 -7.54
CA VAL A 92 22.34 -6.51 -6.96
C VAL A 92 20.91 -6.41 -7.46
N LYS A 93 19.95 -6.10 -6.58
CA LYS A 93 18.54 -5.87 -6.94
C LYS A 93 18.04 -4.51 -6.46
N ILE A 94 17.26 -3.84 -7.32
CA ILE A 94 16.45 -2.66 -6.99
C ILE A 94 15.08 -2.82 -7.64
N GLY A 95 14.06 -3.11 -6.84
CA GLY A 95 12.73 -3.46 -7.36
C GLY A 95 12.77 -4.69 -8.28
N SER A 96 12.24 -4.55 -9.49
CA SER A 96 12.27 -5.57 -10.55
C SER A 96 13.61 -5.65 -11.29
N ASP A 97 14.49 -4.65 -11.14
CA ASP A 97 15.79 -4.65 -11.82
C ASP A 97 16.85 -5.43 -11.06
N SER A 98 17.69 -6.14 -11.81
CA SER A 98 18.84 -6.88 -11.32
C SER A 98 20.09 -6.60 -12.14
N TRP A 99 21.24 -6.47 -11.48
CA TRP A 99 22.56 -6.36 -12.10
C TRP A 99 23.44 -7.49 -11.61
N GLN A 100 24.06 -8.20 -12.55
CA GLN A 100 24.91 -9.33 -12.26
C GLN A 100 26.19 -9.30 -13.10
N ALA A 101 27.30 -9.62 -12.46
CA ALA A 101 28.53 -10.04 -13.12
C ALA A 101 28.59 -11.56 -13.06
N ASN A 102 28.76 -12.21 -14.21
CA ASN A 102 28.80 -13.67 -14.29
C ASN A 102 30.26 -14.13 -14.33
N TRP A 103 30.52 -15.26 -13.66
CA TRP A 103 31.84 -15.90 -13.52
C TRP A 103 32.76 -15.80 -14.76
N ALA A 104 34.07 -15.75 -14.51
CA ALA A 104 35.15 -15.72 -15.51
C ALA A 104 35.32 -14.40 -16.29
N GLY A 105 35.30 -13.26 -15.60
CA GLY A 105 35.67 -11.97 -16.22
C GLY A 105 34.62 -11.44 -17.22
N ARG A 106 33.35 -11.86 -17.10
CA ARG A 106 32.31 -11.40 -18.01
C ARG A 106 31.80 -10.02 -17.61
N PRO A 107 31.35 -9.22 -18.59
CA PRO A 107 30.83 -7.90 -18.31
C PRO A 107 29.52 -7.96 -17.52
N VAL A 108 29.24 -6.90 -16.76
CA VAL A 108 27.97 -6.73 -16.04
C VAL A 108 26.82 -6.70 -17.03
N LYS A 109 25.73 -7.37 -16.66
CA LYS A 109 24.46 -7.38 -17.40
C LYS A 109 23.31 -7.00 -16.48
N LYS A 110 22.25 -6.47 -17.09
CA LYS A 110 20.99 -6.12 -16.42
C LYS A 110 19.89 -7.10 -16.85
N ASN A 111 19.07 -7.56 -15.89
CA ASN A 111 17.84 -8.34 -16.11
C ASN A 111 18.02 -9.59 -16.99
N VAL A 112 19.06 -10.39 -16.74
CA VAL A 112 19.37 -11.60 -17.54
C VAL A 112 18.88 -12.92 -16.93
N GLY A 113 17.90 -12.82 -16.03
CA GLY A 113 17.31 -13.95 -15.31
C GLY A 113 17.93 -14.16 -13.93
N GLU A 114 17.11 -14.55 -12.96
CA GLU A 114 17.51 -14.68 -11.56
C GLU A 114 17.60 -16.15 -11.14
N ASP A 115 18.64 -16.48 -10.38
CA ASP A 115 18.73 -17.75 -9.69
C ASP A 115 17.78 -17.75 -8.47
N PRO A 116 17.40 -18.93 -7.94
CA PRO A 116 16.66 -19.01 -6.68
C PRO A 116 17.39 -18.28 -5.54
N ILE A 117 16.71 -17.34 -4.90
CA ILE A 117 17.27 -16.55 -3.80
C ILE A 117 17.21 -17.38 -2.51
N THR A 118 18.38 -17.63 -1.90
CA THR A 118 18.48 -18.26 -0.57
C THR A 118 18.55 -17.21 0.54
N ASP A 119 19.15 -16.05 0.25
CA ASP A 119 19.28 -14.94 1.20
C ASP A 119 19.13 -13.62 0.46
N ILE A 120 18.52 -12.65 1.12
CA ILE A 120 18.44 -11.27 0.65
C ILE A 120 18.97 -10.35 1.75
N LEU A 121 19.85 -9.43 1.35
CA LEU A 121 20.52 -8.49 2.25
C LEU A 121 20.19 -7.05 1.86
N ASN A 122 19.67 -6.28 2.81
CA ASN A 122 19.31 -4.89 2.68
C ASN A 122 20.55 -3.98 2.87
N LEU A 123 20.76 -3.06 1.93
CA LEU A 123 21.83 -2.04 1.93
C LEU A 123 21.31 -0.60 2.11
N ASP A 124 20.04 -0.41 2.48
CA ASP A 124 19.36 0.89 2.52
C ASP A 124 20.04 1.89 3.46
N GLN A 125 20.77 1.39 4.46
CA GLN A 125 21.55 2.23 5.38
C GLN A 125 22.66 3.04 4.70
N TRP A 126 23.06 2.69 3.47
CA TRP A 126 24.11 3.38 2.72
C TRP A 126 23.59 4.32 1.64
N ILE A 127 22.29 4.24 1.35
CA ILE A 127 21.65 5.18 0.45
C ILE A 127 21.03 6.29 1.28
N SER A 128 21.11 7.50 0.73
CA SER A 128 20.16 8.51 1.09
C SER A 128 18.89 8.05 0.42
N THR A 129 17.80 7.92 1.16
CA THR A 129 16.47 8.00 0.56
C THR A 129 16.21 9.43 0.08
N GLY A 130 17.24 10.10 -0.45
CA GLY A 130 17.29 11.47 -0.86
C GLY A 130 16.09 11.70 -1.72
N SER A 131 15.12 12.33 -1.09
CA SER A 131 13.89 12.81 -1.65
C SER A 131 14.28 13.87 -2.68
N ASN A 132 14.62 13.43 -3.88
CA ASN A 132 14.25 14.12 -5.09
C ASN A 132 13.20 13.26 -5.79
N PRO A 133 12.06 13.87 -6.16
CA PRO A 133 10.81 13.18 -6.40
C PRO A 133 10.86 12.44 -7.73
N ILE A 134 10.92 11.12 -7.66
CA ILE A 134 10.14 10.29 -8.56
C ILE A 134 9.20 9.54 -7.64
N ASP A 135 7.98 10.08 -7.51
CA ASP A 135 6.76 9.32 -7.28
C ASP A 135 6.98 7.93 -6.61
N GLU A 136 7.09 7.88 -5.27
CA GLU A 136 6.16 6.99 -4.54
C GLU A 136 4.81 7.47 -5.04
N GLU A 137 4.28 6.83 -6.10
CA GLU A 137 3.20 7.32 -6.96
C GLU A 137 2.45 8.43 -6.25
N LYS A 138 2.85 9.71 -6.46
CA LYS A 138 2.20 10.80 -5.73
C LYS A 138 0.80 10.70 -6.24
N ALA A 139 -0.06 10.16 -5.40
CA ALA A 139 -1.44 10.02 -5.76
C ALA A 139 -1.93 11.45 -5.92
N THR A 140 -2.15 11.82 -7.17
CA THR A 140 -2.65 13.13 -7.56
C THR A 140 -4.06 13.00 -8.11
N THR A 141 -4.50 11.77 -8.34
CA THR A 141 -5.82 11.42 -8.83
C THR A 141 -6.47 10.38 -7.93
N LEU A 142 -7.79 10.45 -7.85
CA LEU A 142 -8.63 9.54 -7.07
C LEU A 142 -8.53 8.11 -7.63
N GLY A 143 -8.22 7.17 -6.75
CA GLY A 143 -8.21 5.73 -7.01
C GLY A 143 -9.57 5.08 -6.78
N SER A 144 -9.67 3.78 -7.07
CA SER A 144 -10.91 3.01 -6.97
C SER A 144 -11.45 2.90 -5.53
N ASN A 145 -10.56 2.83 -4.53
CA ASN A 145 -10.95 2.80 -3.12
C ASN A 145 -11.61 4.12 -2.70
N GLY A 146 -11.02 5.25 -3.12
CA GLY A 146 -11.59 6.57 -2.89
C GLY A 146 -12.92 6.78 -3.63
N GLU A 147 -13.01 6.37 -4.90
CA GLU A 147 -14.27 6.41 -5.66
C GLU A 147 -15.38 5.63 -4.94
N ALA A 148 -15.09 4.37 -4.58
CA ALA A 148 -16.06 3.51 -3.89
C ALA A 148 -16.51 4.13 -2.56
N LEU A 149 -15.58 4.73 -1.81
CA LEU A 149 -15.87 5.39 -0.54
C LEU A 149 -16.79 6.60 -0.73
N ILE A 150 -16.50 7.48 -1.67
CA ILE A 150 -17.33 8.67 -1.94
C ILE A 150 -18.73 8.23 -2.39
N LYS A 151 -18.83 7.35 -3.39
CA LYS A 151 -20.12 6.88 -3.92
C LYS A 151 -20.98 6.20 -2.85
N LYS A 152 -20.37 5.45 -1.92
CA LYS A 152 -21.05 4.83 -0.79
C LYS A 152 -21.73 5.85 0.13
N PHE A 153 -21.14 7.03 0.35
CA PHE A 153 -21.69 8.04 1.25
C PHE A 153 -22.62 9.05 0.58
N GLU A 154 -22.38 9.40 -0.70
CA GLU A 154 -23.23 10.37 -1.41
C GLU A 154 -24.55 9.74 -1.86
N GLY A 155 -24.48 8.55 -2.47
CA GLY A 155 -25.61 7.92 -3.14
C GLY A 155 -26.05 8.65 -4.42
N CYS A 156 -26.32 7.93 -5.50
CA CYS A 156 -26.69 8.53 -6.78
C CYS A 156 -28.18 8.87 -6.84
N ARG A 157 -28.53 10.12 -7.13
CA ARG A 157 -29.91 10.57 -7.39
C ARG A 157 -30.05 11.14 -8.79
N LEU A 158 -30.67 10.37 -9.68
CA LEU A 158 -30.79 10.69 -11.10
C LEU A 158 -31.82 11.78 -11.45
N THR A 159 -32.52 12.34 -10.46
CA THR A 159 -33.45 13.46 -10.64
C THR A 159 -32.99 14.59 -9.76
N ALA A 160 -32.87 15.80 -10.32
CA ALA A 160 -32.44 16.97 -9.57
C ALA A 160 -33.38 17.23 -8.38
N TYR A 161 -32.82 17.69 -7.27
CA TYR A 161 -33.56 18.01 -6.05
C TYR A 161 -32.97 19.27 -5.38
N ASP A 162 -33.78 19.92 -4.54
CA ASP A 162 -33.41 21.12 -3.79
C ASP A 162 -33.46 20.74 -2.30
N LEU A 163 -32.36 20.95 -1.58
CA LEU A 163 -32.27 20.70 -0.14
C LEU A 163 -32.65 21.93 0.69
N GLY A 164 -32.93 23.07 0.07
CA GLY A 164 -33.21 24.35 0.73
C GLY A 164 -31.96 25.11 1.17
N ASP A 165 -30.77 24.65 0.78
CA ASP A 165 -29.46 25.25 1.09
C ASP A 165 -28.98 26.26 0.03
N GLY A 166 -29.82 26.56 -0.96
CA GLY A 166 -29.51 27.48 -2.06
C GLY A 166 -28.83 26.80 -3.25
N MET A 167 -28.67 25.48 -3.23
CA MET A 167 -28.11 24.69 -4.33
C MET A 167 -29.16 23.76 -4.93
N ILE A 168 -29.00 23.42 -6.21
CA ILE A 168 -29.72 22.33 -6.86
C ILE A 168 -28.77 21.15 -7.05
N THR A 169 -29.12 19.99 -6.50
CA THR A 169 -28.26 18.80 -6.47
C THR A 169 -28.77 17.69 -7.38
N ILE A 170 -27.88 16.95 -8.03
CA ILE A 170 -28.19 15.78 -8.89
C ILE A 170 -27.00 14.81 -8.93
N GLY A 171 -27.23 13.56 -9.32
CA GLY A 171 -26.18 12.56 -9.52
C GLY A 171 -25.52 12.15 -8.20
N TRP A 172 -24.20 12.09 -8.18
CA TRP A 172 -23.39 11.73 -7.01
C TRP A 172 -23.10 12.90 -6.06
N GLY A 173 -24.00 13.88 -5.97
CA GLY A 173 -23.80 15.08 -5.14
C GLY A 173 -23.37 16.33 -5.91
N HIS A 174 -23.42 16.31 -7.25
CA HIS A 174 -23.16 17.50 -8.06
C HIS A 174 -24.17 18.60 -7.71
N ALA A 175 -23.69 19.78 -7.36
CA ALA A 175 -24.50 20.88 -6.87
C ALA A 175 -24.16 22.20 -7.59
N GLU A 176 -25.18 22.89 -8.10
CA GLU A 176 -25.02 24.19 -8.75
C GLU A 176 -25.87 25.26 -8.03
N PRO A 177 -25.40 26.52 -7.93
CA PRO A 177 -26.15 27.58 -7.27
C PRO A 177 -27.50 27.85 -7.93
N LYS A 178 -28.53 27.98 -7.10
CA LYS A 178 -29.88 28.31 -7.57
C LYS A 178 -29.87 29.65 -8.31
N GLY A 179 -30.48 29.67 -9.49
CA GLY A 179 -30.49 30.84 -10.38
C GLY A 179 -29.26 30.99 -11.29
N GLN A 180 -28.25 30.13 -11.15
CA GLN A 180 -27.09 30.05 -12.04
C GLN A 180 -26.95 28.68 -12.71
N THR A 181 -28.02 27.90 -12.69
CA THR A 181 -28.06 26.51 -13.15
C THR A 181 -29.20 26.28 -14.14
N SER A 182 -29.01 25.32 -15.03
CA SER A 182 -30.08 24.76 -15.88
C SER A 182 -30.81 23.57 -15.24
N LEU A 183 -30.36 23.12 -14.06
CA LEU A 183 -30.99 22.04 -13.30
C LEU A 183 -32.31 22.52 -12.68
N ILE A 184 -33.38 21.78 -12.92
CA ILE A 184 -34.72 22.06 -12.41
C ILE A 184 -35.12 20.91 -11.48
N PRO A 185 -35.30 21.15 -10.17
CA PRO A 185 -35.73 20.14 -9.20
C PRO A 185 -36.99 19.39 -9.64
N GLY A 186 -36.98 18.06 -9.53
CA GLY A 186 -38.07 17.18 -9.93
C GLY A 186 -38.24 16.99 -11.43
N VAL A 187 -37.56 17.78 -12.27
CA VAL A 187 -37.73 17.80 -13.73
C VAL A 187 -36.48 17.32 -14.46
N THR A 188 -35.31 17.90 -14.17
CA THR A 188 -34.07 17.49 -14.82
C THR A 188 -33.67 16.09 -14.38
N ARG A 189 -33.45 15.20 -15.36
CA ARG A 189 -33.05 13.81 -15.13
C ARG A 189 -31.78 13.47 -15.87
N TRP A 190 -30.92 12.70 -15.23
CA TRP A 190 -29.72 12.12 -15.83
C TRP A 190 -29.87 10.61 -15.97
N SER A 191 -29.18 10.04 -16.96
CA SER A 191 -28.81 8.63 -16.97
C SER A 191 -27.68 8.36 -15.97
N GLN A 192 -27.50 7.10 -15.58
CA GLN A 192 -26.39 6.71 -14.71
C GLN A 192 -25.03 7.13 -15.30
N ALA A 193 -24.83 6.93 -16.60
CA ALA A 193 -23.60 7.33 -17.30
C ALA A 193 -23.34 8.85 -17.27
N GLN A 194 -24.40 9.68 -17.31
CA GLN A 194 -24.25 11.13 -17.16
C GLN A 194 -23.84 11.51 -15.74
N ALA A 195 -24.43 10.86 -14.73
CA ALA A 195 -24.05 11.08 -13.33
C ALA A 195 -22.60 10.64 -13.07
N ASP A 196 -22.18 9.49 -13.59
CA ASP A 196 -20.81 9.00 -13.47
C ASP A 196 -19.81 9.90 -14.21
N SER A 197 -20.15 10.36 -15.41
CA SER A 197 -19.32 11.30 -16.16
C SER A 197 -19.18 12.65 -15.44
N GLN A 198 -20.27 13.16 -14.86
CA GLN A 198 -20.20 14.42 -14.11
C GLN A 198 -19.40 14.26 -12.82
N PHE A 199 -19.54 13.15 -12.10
CA PHE A 199 -18.74 12.84 -10.92
C PHE A 199 -17.25 13.00 -11.19
N TRP A 200 -16.73 12.39 -12.27
CA TRP A 200 -15.31 12.50 -12.61
C TRP A 200 -14.86 13.92 -12.98
N LYS A 201 -15.76 14.77 -13.49
CA LYS A 201 -15.45 16.20 -13.72
C LYS A 201 -15.36 16.95 -12.40
N ASP A 202 -16.30 16.71 -11.49
CA ASP A 202 -16.32 17.36 -10.18
C ASP A 202 -15.10 16.95 -9.34
N ILE A 203 -14.73 15.67 -9.37
CA ILE A 203 -13.55 15.13 -8.66
C ILE A 203 -12.28 15.93 -8.94
N LYS A 204 -12.08 16.45 -10.16
CA LYS A 204 -10.88 17.24 -10.51
C LYS A 204 -10.68 18.47 -9.63
N VAL A 205 -11.77 19.10 -9.19
CA VAL A 205 -11.74 20.27 -8.32
C VAL A 205 -11.24 19.89 -6.92
N TYR A 206 -11.65 18.73 -6.41
CA TYR A 206 -11.25 18.23 -5.08
C TYR A 206 -9.85 17.63 -5.06
N GLU A 207 -9.47 16.88 -6.11
CA GLU A 207 -8.08 16.44 -6.33
C GLU A 207 -7.13 17.64 -6.33
N SER A 208 -7.47 18.70 -7.07
CA SER A 208 -6.66 19.92 -7.14
C SER A 208 -6.55 20.62 -5.78
N ALA A 209 -7.62 20.63 -4.98
CA ALA A 209 -7.59 21.23 -3.65
C ALA A 209 -6.62 20.51 -2.71
N VAL A 210 -6.64 19.16 -2.67
CA VAL A 210 -5.70 18.36 -1.88
C VAL A 210 -4.27 18.57 -2.39
N ASN A 211 -4.05 18.45 -3.70
CA ASN A 211 -2.74 18.56 -4.33
C ASN A 211 -2.06 19.92 -4.15
N SER A 212 -2.84 20.99 -4.09
CA SER A 212 -2.31 22.36 -3.97
C SER A 212 -2.13 22.81 -2.52
N TYR A 213 -2.81 22.18 -1.57
CA TYR A 213 -2.76 22.57 -0.18
C TYR A 213 -1.53 22.02 0.54
N PHE A 214 -1.34 20.69 0.49
CA PHE A 214 -0.26 20.00 1.18
C PHE A 214 1.04 20.02 0.38
N ILE A 215 2.17 20.14 1.07
CA ILE A 215 3.50 20.18 0.44
C ILE A 215 4.20 18.81 0.43
N ARG A 216 3.71 17.86 1.23
CA ARG A 216 4.20 16.47 1.24
C ARG A 216 3.39 15.56 0.32
N SER A 217 3.99 14.43 -0.03
CA SER A 217 3.32 13.35 -0.76
C SER A 217 2.56 12.41 0.17
N PHE A 218 1.59 11.73 -0.40
CA PHE A 218 0.73 10.74 0.23
C PHE A 218 0.66 9.52 -0.67
N ASN A 219 0.52 8.34 -0.08
CA ASN A 219 0.21 7.13 -0.85
C ASN A 219 -1.24 7.18 -1.37
N GLN A 220 -1.60 6.26 -2.28
CA GLN A 220 -2.93 6.26 -2.91
C GLN A 220 -4.10 6.25 -1.93
N ASN A 221 -4.07 5.39 -0.90
CA ASN A 221 -5.17 5.32 0.07
C ASN A 221 -5.27 6.59 0.93
N GLN A 222 -4.14 7.21 1.28
CA GLN A 222 -4.11 8.48 1.99
C GLN A 222 -4.69 9.61 1.14
N PHE A 223 -4.31 9.70 -0.13
CA PHE A 223 -4.86 10.68 -1.06
C PHE A 223 -6.36 10.49 -1.27
N ASP A 224 -6.80 9.26 -1.52
CA ASP A 224 -8.21 8.89 -1.69
C ASP A 224 -9.08 9.33 -0.51
N ALA A 225 -8.61 9.07 0.73
CA ALA A 225 -9.31 9.48 1.93
C ALA A 225 -9.41 11.01 2.06
N MET A 226 -8.35 11.75 1.73
CA MET A 226 -8.37 13.21 1.73
C MET A 226 -9.27 13.80 0.65
N VAL A 227 -9.32 13.20 -0.54
CA VAL A 227 -10.25 13.63 -1.60
C VAL A 227 -11.69 13.37 -1.15
N SER A 228 -12.01 12.21 -0.56
CA SER A 228 -13.35 11.95 0.01
C SER A 228 -13.74 12.96 1.09
N PHE A 229 -12.80 13.26 1.99
CA PHE A 229 -13.01 14.24 3.05
C PHE A 229 -13.29 15.64 2.49
N THR A 230 -12.52 16.04 1.49
CA THR A 230 -12.65 17.34 0.80
C THR A 230 -13.94 17.41 -0.02
N TYR A 231 -14.35 16.32 -0.67
CA TYR A 231 -15.62 16.23 -1.40
C TYR A 231 -16.79 16.60 -0.50
N ASN A 232 -16.78 16.09 0.74
CA ASN A 232 -17.83 16.32 1.71
C ASN A 232 -17.83 17.73 2.34
N ASN A 233 -16.65 18.32 2.53
CA ASN A 233 -16.49 19.56 3.33
C ASN A 233 -16.19 20.79 2.46
N GLY A 234 -16.02 20.59 1.15
CA GLY A 234 -15.61 21.62 0.21
C GLY A 234 -14.10 21.81 0.13
N THR A 235 -13.65 22.42 -0.97
CA THR A 235 -12.23 22.64 -1.29
C THR A 235 -11.49 23.56 -0.32
N GLY A 236 -12.22 24.41 0.41
CA GLY A 236 -11.64 25.34 1.39
C GLY A 236 -11.36 24.71 2.76
N VAL A 237 -11.72 23.45 3.01
CA VAL A 237 -11.73 22.86 4.36
C VAL A 237 -10.38 22.97 5.07
N PHE A 238 -9.27 22.72 4.38
CA PHE A 238 -7.95 22.78 5.01
C PHE A 238 -7.52 24.23 5.30
N ALA A 239 -7.72 25.12 4.32
CA ALA A 239 -7.32 26.53 4.42
C ALA A 239 -8.13 27.31 5.47
N ASN A 240 -9.45 27.09 5.52
CA ASN A 240 -10.34 27.77 6.46
C ASN A 240 -9.98 27.48 7.93
N TRP A 241 -9.36 26.33 8.19
CA TRP A 241 -8.99 25.87 9.52
C TRP A 241 -7.47 25.82 9.75
N ASN A 242 -6.67 26.40 8.84
CA ASN A 242 -5.21 26.50 8.94
C ASN A 242 -4.51 25.18 9.31
N TRP A 243 -4.86 24.10 8.61
CA TRP A 243 -4.14 22.84 8.78
C TRP A 243 -2.66 23.00 8.44
N ASP A 244 -1.81 22.20 9.09
CA ASP A 244 -0.40 22.17 8.71
C ASP A 244 -0.24 21.58 7.30
N ARG A 245 0.48 22.30 6.43
CA ARG A 245 0.72 21.88 5.05
C ARG A 245 1.68 20.70 4.97
N ASP A 246 2.48 20.47 6.02
CA ASP A 246 3.35 19.30 6.19
C ASP A 246 2.84 18.38 7.33
N ALA A 247 1.52 18.41 7.60
CA ALA A 247 0.91 17.66 8.68
C ALA A 247 1.36 16.19 8.72
N SER A 248 1.55 15.67 9.94
CA SER A 248 1.75 14.25 10.16
C SER A 248 0.47 13.47 9.88
N ASN A 249 0.60 12.17 9.62
CA ASN A 249 -0.54 11.25 9.48
C ASN A 249 -1.47 11.27 10.72
N SER A 250 -0.88 11.38 11.92
CA SER A 250 -1.67 11.48 13.16
C SER A 250 -2.47 12.78 13.21
N TYR A 251 -1.87 13.91 12.83
CA TYR A 251 -2.58 15.19 12.79
C TYR A 251 -3.78 15.14 11.83
N ILE A 252 -3.60 14.60 10.62
CA ILE A 252 -4.66 14.50 9.62
C ILE A 252 -5.81 13.61 10.13
N THR A 253 -5.50 12.43 10.65
CA THR A 253 -6.53 11.48 11.12
C THR A 253 -7.26 11.97 12.36
N GLU A 254 -6.57 12.62 13.31
CA GLU A 254 -7.19 13.29 14.45
C GLU A 254 -8.07 14.47 13.99
N SER A 255 -7.63 15.20 12.96
CA SER A 255 -8.40 16.32 12.39
C SER A 255 -9.68 15.83 11.72
N PHE A 256 -9.65 14.72 10.97
CA PHE A 256 -10.86 14.13 10.37
C PHE A 256 -11.95 13.89 11.41
N ALA A 257 -11.57 13.38 12.59
CA ALA A 257 -12.50 13.06 13.67
C ALA A 257 -13.23 14.30 14.25
N ASN A 258 -12.71 15.51 14.02
CA ASN A 258 -13.34 16.75 14.47
C ASN A 258 -14.50 17.20 13.56
N TYR A 259 -14.57 16.71 12.32
CA TYR A 259 -15.61 17.10 11.35
C TYR A 259 -16.81 16.19 11.45
N ILE A 260 -17.42 16.22 12.62
CA ILE A 260 -18.70 15.61 12.95
C ILE A 260 -19.62 16.70 13.50
N ASN A 261 -20.87 16.77 13.04
CA ASN A 261 -21.83 17.75 13.54
C ASN A 261 -22.36 17.32 14.92
N LYS A 262 -21.54 17.50 15.95
CA LYS A 262 -21.88 17.16 17.35
C LYS A 262 -23.20 17.81 17.75
N GLY A 263 -24.18 17.01 18.17
CA GLY A 263 -25.49 17.46 18.65
C GLY A 263 -26.58 17.57 17.58
N THR A 264 -26.42 16.95 16.41
CA THR A 264 -27.42 16.96 15.32
C THR A 264 -27.80 15.55 14.86
N GLU A 265 -28.94 15.40 14.15
CA GLU A 265 -29.39 14.11 13.59
C GLU A 265 -28.41 13.50 12.56
N TYR A 266 -27.52 14.31 11.98
CA TYR A 266 -26.52 13.90 10.99
C TYR A 266 -25.25 13.30 11.60
N GLU A 267 -25.13 13.35 12.93
CA GLU A 267 -23.89 13.03 13.65
C GLU A 267 -23.42 11.59 13.41
N GLU A 268 -24.33 10.61 13.39
CA GLU A 268 -23.97 9.20 13.21
C GLU A 268 -23.46 8.90 11.80
N GLY A 269 -24.10 9.47 10.77
CA GLY A 269 -23.69 9.31 9.38
C GLY A 269 -22.29 9.88 9.12
N LEU A 270 -22.02 11.09 9.63
CA LEU A 270 -20.72 11.75 9.52
C LEU A 270 -19.65 11.01 10.35
N ARG A 271 -19.98 10.58 11.57
CA ARG A 271 -19.06 9.77 12.40
C ARG A 271 -18.60 8.52 11.67
N ARG A 272 -19.53 7.79 11.04
CA ARG A 272 -19.23 6.62 10.23
C ARG A 272 -18.35 6.97 9.02
N ARG A 273 -18.66 8.06 8.31
CA ARG A 273 -17.85 8.53 7.18
C ARG A 273 -16.41 8.84 7.58
N ARG A 274 -16.21 9.65 8.62
CA ARG A 274 -14.88 9.99 9.14
C ARG A 274 -14.10 8.75 9.55
N GLN A 275 -14.74 7.79 10.22
CA GLN A 275 -14.07 6.56 10.61
C GLN A 275 -13.61 5.73 9.40
N GLU A 276 -14.43 5.62 8.36
CA GLU A 276 -14.04 4.87 7.15
C GLU A 276 -12.96 5.59 6.34
N GLU A 277 -12.98 6.91 6.26
CA GLU A 277 -11.89 7.69 5.66
C GLU A 277 -10.58 7.55 6.44
N ILE A 278 -10.61 7.58 7.77
CA ILE A 278 -9.43 7.33 8.63
C ILE A 278 -8.91 5.90 8.42
N ASN A 279 -9.81 4.91 8.32
CA ASN A 279 -9.41 3.52 8.06
C ASN A 279 -8.72 3.39 6.70
N LEU A 280 -9.26 4.01 5.65
CA LEU A 280 -8.64 4.02 4.33
C LEU A 280 -7.27 4.70 4.40
N PHE A 281 -7.18 5.90 5.01
CA PHE A 281 -5.92 6.65 5.16
C PHE A 281 -4.82 5.84 5.85
N ASN A 282 -5.18 5.03 6.86
CA ASN A 282 -4.23 4.19 7.60
C ASN A 282 -3.93 2.85 6.94
N THR A 283 -4.62 2.47 5.86
CA THR A 283 -4.40 1.20 5.16
C THR A 283 -3.13 1.32 4.31
N PRO A 284 -2.07 0.54 4.60
CA PRO A 284 -0.85 0.56 3.79
C PRO A 284 -1.14 0.13 2.36
N VAL A 285 -0.53 0.79 1.38
CA VAL A 285 -0.53 0.32 0.00
C VAL A 285 0.56 -0.73 -0.11
N SER A 286 0.18 -1.98 -0.39
CA SER A 286 1.15 -3.04 -0.68
C SER A 286 1.48 -2.97 -2.16
N ASN A 287 2.77 -2.94 -2.51
CA ASN A 287 3.23 -3.08 -3.90
C ASN A 287 3.03 -4.54 -4.34
N GLU A 288 1.78 -4.94 -4.53
CA GLU A 288 1.44 -6.04 -5.41
C GLU A 288 0.71 -5.45 -6.60
N ASP A 289 1.37 -5.46 -7.76
CA ASP A 289 0.74 -5.33 -9.06
C ASP A 289 -0.42 -6.32 -9.14
N SER A 290 -1.61 -5.86 -8.78
CA SER A 290 -2.85 -6.58 -9.04
C SER A 290 -3.53 -5.87 -10.20
N SER A 291 -3.06 -6.22 -11.40
CA SER A 291 -3.98 -6.44 -12.51
C SER A 291 -4.94 -7.56 -12.09
N SER A 292 -5.94 -7.21 -11.28
CA SER A 292 -7.14 -8.01 -11.13
C SER A 292 -8.24 -7.20 -11.77
N THR A 293 -8.65 -7.65 -12.95
CA THR A 293 -9.88 -7.21 -13.58
C THR A 293 -10.99 -7.60 -12.62
N LEU A 294 -11.52 -6.63 -11.86
CA LEU A 294 -12.73 -6.85 -11.06
C LEU A 294 -13.90 -6.99 -12.03
N ASN A 295 -14.19 -8.24 -12.38
CA ASN A 295 -15.51 -8.62 -12.85
C ASN A 295 -16.51 -8.26 -11.75
N THR A 296 -17.44 -7.39 -12.12
CA THR A 296 -18.60 -7.01 -11.32
C THR A 296 -19.56 -8.18 -11.35
N GLU A 297 -19.37 -9.16 -10.45
CA GLU A 297 -20.33 -10.21 -10.04
C GLU A 297 -19.58 -11.26 -9.19
N GLU A 298 -19.20 -10.94 -7.96
CA GLU A 298 -18.80 -11.97 -7.00
C GLU A 298 -19.69 -11.86 -5.76
N GLU A 299 -20.44 -12.93 -5.50
CA GLU A 299 -21.15 -13.14 -4.25
C GLU A 299 -20.14 -13.04 -3.10
N ASP A 300 -20.44 -12.28 -2.04
CA ASP A 300 -19.54 -12.06 -0.90
C ASP A 300 -19.08 -13.41 -0.29
N GLU A 301 -17.85 -13.85 -0.57
CA GLU A 301 -17.32 -15.12 -0.05
C GLU A 301 -16.77 -14.96 1.38
N MET A 302 -17.04 -15.96 2.24
CA MET A 302 -16.57 -16.02 3.63
C MET A 302 -15.71 -17.26 3.83
N ILE A 303 -14.48 -17.10 4.30
CA ILE A 303 -13.62 -18.24 4.67
C ILE A 303 -13.86 -18.58 6.14
N LYS A 304 -14.13 -19.85 6.41
CA LYS A 304 -14.35 -20.41 7.73
C LYS A 304 -13.23 -21.38 8.04
N LEU A 305 -12.51 -21.09 9.11
CA LEU A 305 -11.31 -21.80 9.49
C LEU A 305 -11.56 -22.59 10.76
N THR A 306 -11.13 -23.85 10.80
CA THR A 306 -11.11 -24.66 12.01
C THR A 306 -9.69 -25.01 12.39
N VAL A 307 -9.30 -24.68 13.61
CA VAL A 307 -7.99 -25.11 14.11
C VAL A 307 -8.06 -26.59 14.47
N VAL A 308 -7.32 -27.44 13.75
CA VAL A 308 -7.37 -28.90 13.94
C VAL A 308 -6.28 -29.45 14.85
N GLU A 309 -5.23 -28.66 15.10
CA GLU A 309 -4.05 -29.07 15.87
C GLU A 309 -3.44 -27.93 16.72
N GLY A 310 -2.87 -28.31 17.87
CA GLY A 310 -2.12 -27.42 18.76
C GLY A 310 -2.97 -26.71 19.82
N LEU A 311 -2.44 -25.64 20.41
CA LEU A 311 -3.01 -24.95 21.57
C LEU A 311 -4.44 -24.43 21.34
N TYR A 312 -4.75 -24.01 20.11
CA TYR A 312 -6.06 -23.45 19.75
C TYR A 312 -7.01 -24.47 19.12
N LYS A 313 -6.70 -25.78 19.19
CA LYS A 313 -7.53 -26.84 18.59
C LYS A 313 -9.01 -26.72 18.96
N GLY A 314 -9.87 -26.78 17.95
CA GLY A 314 -11.32 -26.63 18.06
C GLY A 314 -11.84 -25.19 17.91
N THR A 315 -10.95 -24.19 17.86
CA THR A 315 -11.33 -22.79 17.65
C THR A 315 -11.81 -22.57 16.22
N LYS A 316 -12.88 -21.78 16.05
CA LYS A 316 -13.42 -21.39 14.75
C LYS A 316 -13.11 -19.91 14.47
N GLY A 317 -12.45 -19.66 13.35
CA GLY A 317 -12.19 -18.33 12.81
C GLY A 317 -13.02 -18.08 11.54
N TYR A 318 -13.30 -16.81 11.25
CA TYR A 318 -13.99 -16.38 10.05
C TYR A 318 -13.19 -15.26 9.40
N LEU A 319 -12.99 -15.31 8.08
CA LEU A 319 -12.49 -14.21 7.29
C LEU A 319 -13.65 -13.71 6.42
N TYR A 320 -14.03 -12.45 6.61
CA TYR A 320 -15.07 -11.80 5.82
C TYR A 320 -14.54 -10.44 5.34
N ASN A 321 -14.56 -10.21 4.03
CA ASN A 321 -14.00 -9.02 3.36
C ASN A 321 -12.57 -8.69 3.84
N GLY A 322 -11.70 -9.71 3.88
CA GLY A 322 -10.30 -9.56 4.28
C GLY A 322 -10.07 -9.30 5.79
N ARG A 323 -11.08 -9.47 6.64
CA ARG A 323 -10.98 -9.23 8.09
C ARG A 323 -11.22 -10.50 8.90
N PHE A 324 -10.31 -10.76 9.85
CA PHE A 324 -10.40 -11.94 10.72
C PHE A 324 -11.27 -11.68 11.95
N ILE A 325 -12.24 -12.57 12.15
CA ILE A 325 -13.24 -12.51 13.20
C ILE A 325 -13.15 -13.83 13.97
N VAL A 326 -12.81 -13.74 15.25
CA VAL A 326 -12.75 -14.90 16.14
C VAL A 326 -14.14 -15.17 16.71
N GLY A 327 -14.67 -16.37 16.49
CA GLY A 327 -15.94 -16.79 17.08
C GLY A 327 -15.73 -17.45 18.45
N GLY A 328 -16.24 -16.84 19.51
CA GLY A 328 -16.27 -17.41 20.86
C GLY A 328 -17.66 -17.30 21.48
N ASN A 329 -17.97 -18.18 22.45
CA ASN A 329 -19.27 -18.21 23.14
C ASN A 329 -19.45 -17.08 24.19
N THR A 330 -18.57 -16.07 24.20
CA THR A 330 -18.55 -15.02 25.23
C THR A 330 -18.50 -13.62 24.60
N GLY A 331 -19.28 -12.70 25.17
CA GLY A 331 -19.25 -11.27 24.82
C GLY A 331 -19.72 -10.94 23.39
N ASP A 332 -19.18 -9.85 22.85
CA ASP A 332 -19.54 -9.29 21.54
C ASP A 332 -19.21 -10.21 20.36
N TYR A 333 -18.25 -11.13 20.53
CA TYR A 333 -17.87 -12.13 19.52
C TYR A 333 -19.02 -13.06 19.15
N ASN A 334 -19.87 -13.41 20.12
CA ASN A 334 -21.04 -14.25 19.86
C ASN A 334 -22.06 -13.53 18.96
N ILE A 335 -22.24 -12.21 19.12
CA ILE A 335 -23.18 -11.44 18.29
C ILE A 335 -22.73 -11.41 16.83
N VAL A 336 -21.44 -11.13 16.58
CA VAL A 336 -20.88 -11.12 15.23
C VAL A 336 -20.96 -12.51 14.60
N TYR A 337 -20.62 -13.54 15.36
CA TYR A 337 -20.73 -14.93 14.93
C TYR A 337 -22.16 -15.32 14.52
N GLN A 338 -23.17 -14.95 15.31
CA GLN A 338 -24.56 -15.25 14.99
C GLN A 338 -25.05 -14.46 13.77
N LYS A 339 -24.58 -13.23 13.54
CA LYS A 339 -24.88 -12.47 12.33
C LYS A 339 -24.31 -13.09 11.06
N LEU A 340 -23.03 -13.52 11.09
CA LEU A 340 -22.41 -14.20 9.96
C LEU A 340 -23.13 -15.53 9.64
N ARG A 341 -23.49 -16.30 10.67
CA ARG A 341 -24.31 -17.51 10.48
C ARG A 341 -25.70 -17.22 9.92
N LEU A 342 -26.32 -16.11 10.33
CA LEU A 342 -27.59 -15.69 9.76
C LEU A 342 -27.45 -15.31 8.28
N MET A 343 -26.38 -14.59 7.91
CA MET A 343 -26.10 -14.24 6.51
C MET A 343 -25.84 -15.48 5.65
N GLU A 344 -25.07 -16.44 6.17
CA GLU A 344 -24.86 -17.76 5.54
C GLU A 344 -26.20 -18.48 5.33
N SER A 345 -27.06 -18.53 6.36
CA SER A 345 -28.38 -19.17 6.25
C SER A 345 -29.34 -18.49 5.29
N GLN A 346 -29.13 -17.19 5.01
CA GLN A 346 -29.91 -16.39 4.07
C GLN A 346 -29.34 -16.44 2.65
N GLY A 347 -28.25 -17.18 2.41
CA GLY A 347 -27.58 -17.25 1.12
C GLY A 347 -26.90 -15.94 0.70
N LYS A 348 -26.65 -15.03 1.66
CA LYS A 348 -26.01 -13.74 1.38
C LYS A 348 -24.50 -13.83 1.28
N ILE A 349 -23.93 -14.87 1.86
CA ILE A 349 -22.50 -15.16 1.81
C ILE A 349 -22.31 -16.65 1.55
N LYS A 350 -21.26 -16.98 0.82
CA LYS A 350 -20.90 -18.36 0.51
C LYS A 350 -19.72 -18.82 1.37
N PRO A 351 -19.86 -19.88 2.17
CA PRO A 351 -18.79 -20.34 3.04
C PRO A 351 -17.79 -21.21 2.29
N ILE A 352 -16.50 -20.95 2.50
CA ILE A 352 -15.37 -21.81 2.16
C ILE A 352 -14.83 -22.37 3.48
N ASN A 353 -14.55 -23.68 3.57
CA ASN A 353 -14.05 -24.29 4.81
C ASN A 353 -12.60 -24.73 4.64
N ASP A 354 -11.75 -24.32 5.58
CA ASP A 354 -10.34 -24.68 5.62
C ASP A 354 -9.93 -25.16 7.03
N ASP A 355 -9.06 -26.15 7.06
CA ASP A 355 -8.43 -26.65 8.28
C ASP A 355 -7.04 -26.04 8.42
N ILE A 356 -6.73 -25.52 9.61
CA ILE A 356 -5.45 -24.87 9.90
C ILE A 356 -4.83 -25.41 11.19
N ASN A 357 -3.51 -25.35 11.29
CA ASN A 357 -2.80 -25.63 12.53
C ASN A 357 -2.67 -24.36 13.40
N THR A 358 -2.20 -24.53 14.63
CA THR A 358 -2.02 -23.41 15.58
C THR A 358 -1.07 -22.32 15.07
N ALA A 359 0.02 -22.67 14.38
CA ALA A 359 0.97 -21.67 13.87
C ALA A 359 0.35 -20.83 12.74
N GLU A 360 -0.50 -21.43 11.91
CA GLU A 360 -1.28 -20.73 10.88
C GLU A 360 -2.34 -19.83 11.52
N TYR A 361 -3.05 -20.32 12.55
CA TYR A 361 -4.00 -19.52 13.31
C TYR A 361 -3.34 -18.30 13.96
N GLU A 362 -2.16 -18.47 14.56
CA GLU A 362 -1.37 -17.41 15.16
C GLU A 362 -0.90 -16.37 14.12
N LYS A 363 -0.51 -16.80 12.93
CA LYS A 363 -0.18 -15.85 11.83
C LYS A 363 -1.41 -15.03 11.44
N LEU A 364 -2.57 -15.67 11.31
CA LEU A 364 -3.81 -15.00 10.90
C LEU A 364 -4.26 -13.95 11.92
N ILE A 365 -4.22 -14.24 13.23
CA ILE A 365 -4.55 -13.24 14.27
C ILE A 365 -3.56 -12.07 14.33
N ASN A 366 -2.33 -12.27 13.89
CA ASN A 366 -1.29 -11.23 13.90
C ASN A 366 -1.34 -10.35 12.63
N ILE A 367 -1.67 -10.93 11.47
CA ILE A 367 -1.82 -10.20 10.20
C ILE A 367 -3.15 -9.43 10.19
N PHE A 368 -4.21 -10.02 10.70
CA PHE A 368 -5.54 -9.44 10.76
C PHE A 368 -5.99 -9.38 12.23
N PRO A 369 -5.55 -8.37 13.01
CA PRO A 369 -5.91 -8.27 14.41
C PRO A 369 -7.43 -8.23 14.57
N SER A 370 -7.94 -9.08 15.45
CA SER A 370 -9.38 -9.20 15.72
C SER A 370 -9.99 -7.84 16.06
N TYR A 371 -11.22 -7.56 15.59
CA TYR A 371 -12.01 -6.45 16.10
C TYR A 371 -12.19 -6.62 17.62
N LYS A 372 -11.47 -5.83 18.42
CA LYS A 372 -11.98 -5.46 19.75
C LYS A 372 -13.06 -4.42 19.47
N ASN A 373 -14.32 -4.77 19.74
CA ASN A 373 -15.39 -3.78 19.82
C ASN A 373 -15.06 -2.83 20.99
N SER A 374 -14.30 -1.77 20.72
CA SER A 374 -14.35 -0.58 21.55
C SER A 374 -15.58 0.20 21.11
N LYS A 375 -16.68 0.00 21.85
CA LYS A 375 -17.91 0.82 21.95
C LYS A 375 -18.42 1.53 20.69
#